data_AF-A0A1H1BI92-F1
#
_entry.id   AF-A0A1H1BI92-F1
#
_cell.length_a   1.000
_cell.length_b   1.000
_cell.length_c   1.000
_cell.angle_alpha   90.00
_cell.angle_beta   90.00
_cell.angle_gamma   90.00
#
_symmetry.space_group_name_H-M   'P 1'
#
loop_
_entity.id
_entity.type
_entity.pdbx_description
1 polymer ?
#
loop_
_entity_poly.entity_id
_entity_poly.type
_entity_poly.pdbx_seq_one_letter_code
_entity_poly.pdbx_strand_id
1 'polypeptide(L)'
;MKRTALALVVSLAVMPFTAMAHKAWLQPSETVLAGADPWVTVDAAVSNDLFYFNHVPLPLERLAITAPDGSKVDAQNGATGQYRSVFDVQLKQQGTYRIAMVNSGLSASWDEGGKPKRWRGTAEKFASEVPKDAKDLKVTQSVGRVETFVTNGSPNDTALKPTGEGIELVPVTHPNDLFAGEAAKFKLQIDGKPAAGLELEIVRGGTRYRNAQEEIKVKTDANGEFSVTWPEAGMYWLETASEDTKTSLPQAKQRRLSYVATLEVLPQ
;
A
#
# COMPACT_ATOMS: atom_id res chain seq x y z
N MET A 1 -7.87 -67.67 -1.63
CA MET A 1 -7.11 -66.95 -0.60
C MET A 1 -7.17 -65.46 -0.92
N LYS A 2 -7.80 -64.68 -0.05
CA LYS A 2 -8.05 -63.24 -0.22
C LYS A 2 -6.72 -62.47 -0.07
N ARG A 3 -6.38 -61.61 -1.03
CA ARG A 3 -5.29 -60.63 -0.87
C ARG A 3 -5.91 -59.23 -1.00
N THR A 4 -6.27 -58.70 0.15
CA THR A 4 -6.63 -57.29 0.37
C THR A 4 -5.39 -56.43 0.14
N ALA A 5 -5.40 -55.63 -0.93
CA ALA A 5 -4.40 -54.58 -1.15
C ALA A 5 -4.81 -53.36 -0.32
N LEU A 6 -3.98 -53.02 0.66
CA LEU A 6 -4.14 -51.85 1.52
C LEU A 6 -3.73 -50.60 0.71
N ALA A 7 -4.68 -49.72 0.41
CA ALA A 7 -4.40 -48.43 -0.21
C ALA A 7 -3.83 -47.47 0.84
N LEU A 8 -2.55 -47.13 0.73
CA LEU A 8 -1.90 -46.10 1.53
C LEU A 8 -2.21 -44.73 0.89
N VAL A 9 -3.21 -44.02 1.42
CA VAL A 9 -3.47 -42.62 1.05
C VAL A 9 -2.42 -41.76 1.77
N VAL A 10 -1.40 -41.31 1.04
CA VAL A 10 -0.48 -40.27 1.51
C VAL A 10 -1.18 -38.93 1.29
N SER A 11 -1.79 -38.39 2.34
CA SER A 11 -2.29 -37.01 2.37
C SER A 11 -1.09 -36.07 2.39
N LEU A 12 -0.74 -35.49 1.23
CA LEU A 12 0.14 -34.31 1.18
C LEU A 12 -0.59 -33.18 1.91
N ALA A 13 -0.13 -32.87 3.12
CA ALA A 13 -0.47 -31.63 3.79
C ALA A 13 0.10 -30.48 2.96
N VAL A 14 -0.77 -29.79 2.21
CA VAL A 14 -0.47 -28.49 1.62
C VAL A 14 -0.37 -27.52 2.80
N MET A 15 0.84 -27.28 3.29
CA MET A 15 1.05 -26.15 4.20
C MET A 15 0.76 -24.87 3.39
N PRO A 16 -0.17 -24.01 3.81
CA PRO A 16 -0.29 -22.70 3.20
C PRO A 16 1.04 -22.00 3.46
N PHE A 17 1.75 -21.63 2.39
CA PHE A 17 2.83 -20.66 2.49
C PHE A 17 2.25 -19.41 3.13
N THR A 18 2.56 -19.16 4.39
CA THR A 18 2.32 -17.86 5.00
C THR A 18 3.24 -16.89 4.26
N ALA A 19 2.69 -16.23 3.25
CA ALA A 19 3.36 -15.14 2.60
C ALA A 19 3.50 -14.02 3.64
N MET A 20 4.58 -14.05 4.42
CA MET A 20 5.03 -12.91 5.20
C MET A 20 5.56 -11.87 4.21
N ALA A 21 4.65 -11.25 3.48
CA ALA A 21 4.95 -10.10 2.66
C ALA A 21 5.30 -8.95 3.60
N HIS A 22 6.43 -8.29 3.34
CA HIS A 22 6.82 -7.10 4.09
C HIS A 22 5.70 -6.05 4.02
N LYS A 23 5.26 -5.54 5.17
CA LYS A 23 4.14 -4.61 5.27
C LYS A 23 4.67 -3.18 5.24
N ALA A 24 4.49 -2.47 4.13
CA ALA A 24 4.75 -1.04 4.06
C ALA A 24 3.60 -0.26 4.69
N TRP A 25 3.85 0.86 5.37
CA TRP A 25 2.79 1.64 6.01
C TRP A 25 3.20 3.10 6.29
N LEU A 26 2.19 3.94 6.44
CA LEU A 26 2.28 5.31 6.95
C LEU A 26 1.37 5.39 8.18
N GLN A 27 1.92 5.67 9.35
CA GLN A 27 1.16 5.77 10.59
C GLN A 27 1.20 7.21 11.11
N PRO A 28 0.11 7.97 10.97
CA PRO A 28 0.00 9.30 11.58
C PRO A 28 -0.20 9.18 13.10
N SER A 29 0.20 10.21 13.84
CA SER A 29 -0.01 10.31 15.28
C SER A 29 -1.49 10.45 15.66
N GLU A 30 -2.28 11.07 14.79
CA GLU A 30 -3.74 11.25 14.88
C GLU A 30 -4.32 11.33 13.46
N THR A 31 -5.56 10.89 13.24
CA THR A 31 -6.22 11.01 11.92
C THR A 31 -7.35 12.03 11.87
N VAL A 32 -7.90 12.45 13.01
CA VAL A 32 -8.96 13.46 13.10
C VAL A 32 -8.56 14.48 14.18
N LEU A 33 -8.36 15.72 13.76
CA LEU A 33 -7.95 16.83 14.62
C LEU A 33 -8.92 18.00 14.45
N ALA A 34 -8.92 18.92 15.41
CA ALA A 34 -9.61 20.20 15.28
C ALA A 34 -8.73 21.32 15.83
N GLY A 35 -8.35 22.26 14.99
CA GLY A 35 -7.56 23.42 15.39
C GLY A 35 -7.29 24.38 14.23
N ALA A 36 -6.73 25.54 14.53
CA ALA A 36 -6.37 26.52 13.50
C ALA A 36 -5.33 25.96 12.51
N ASP A 37 -4.26 25.38 13.05
CA ASP A 37 -3.12 24.86 12.30
C ASP A 37 -2.40 23.72 13.07
N PRO A 38 -3.12 22.66 13.47
CA PRO A 38 -2.54 21.55 14.21
C PRO A 38 -1.48 20.81 13.39
N TRP A 39 -0.67 20.04 14.10
CA TRP A 39 0.42 19.26 13.52
C TRP A 39 0.11 17.77 13.66
N VAL A 40 0.48 17.00 12.65
CA VAL A 40 0.53 15.53 12.71
C VAL A 40 1.95 15.07 12.41
N THR A 41 2.46 14.15 13.21
CA THR A 41 3.72 13.44 12.93
C THR A 41 3.38 12.11 12.29
N VAL A 42 4.11 11.73 11.24
CA VAL A 42 3.86 10.50 10.48
C VAL A 42 5.12 9.64 10.47
N ASP A 43 4.97 8.39 10.93
CA ASP A 43 5.97 7.35 10.80
C ASP A 43 5.80 6.58 9.49
N ALA A 44 6.88 6.35 8.75
CA ALA A 44 6.90 5.70 7.46
C ALA A 44 7.91 4.55 7.42
N ALA A 45 7.43 3.31 7.31
CA ALA A 45 8.27 2.14 7.39
C ALA A 45 7.74 0.96 6.59
N VAL A 46 8.62 0.01 6.36
CA VAL A 46 8.30 -1.36 5.98
C VAL A 46 8.65 -2.24 7.17
N SER A 47 7.79 -3.21 7.50
CA SER A 47 7.97 -4.08 8.66
C SER A 47 7.62 -5.54 8.41
N ASN A 48 8.20 -6.43 9.22
CA ASN A 48 7.78 -7.82 9.32
C ASN A 48 6.57 -7.96 10.24
N ASP A 49 6.56 -7.21 11.34
CA ASP A 49 5.43 -7.13 12.26
C ASP A 49 4.69 -5.81 11.99
N LEU A 50 3.38 -5.85 11.76
CA LEU A 50 2.60 -4.66 11.39
C LEU A 50 2.74 -3.53 12.44
N PHE A 51 3.11 -2.33 12.00
CA PHE A 51 3.38 -1.14 12.83
C PHE A 51 4.57 -1.27 13.80
N TYR A 52 5.57 -2.09 13.47
CA TYR A 52 6.84 -2.16 14.21
C TYR A 52 8.03 -1.80 13.33
N PHE A 53 8.98 -1.05 13.89
CA PHE A 53 10.19 -0.62 13.17
C PHE A 53 11.26 -1.71 13.15
N ASN A 54 11.14 -2.71 12.28
CA ASN A 54 12.02 -3.89 12.27
C ASN A 54 12.47 -4.40 10.90
N HIS A 55 12.25 -3.65 9.81
CA HIS A 55 12.76 -4.02 8.48
C HIS A 55 13.52 -2.87 7.80
N VAL A 56 12.86 -1.91 7.14
CA VAL A 56 13.52 -0.77 6.48
C VAL A 56 12.63 0.49 6.47
N PRO A 57 13.20 1.70 6.42
CA PRO A 57 12.43 2.94 6.25
C PRO A 57 11.83 3.04 4.84
N LEU A 58 10.72 3.78 4.72
CA LEU A 58 10.27 4.28 3.42
C LEU A 58 11.05 5.57 3.06
N PRO A 59 11.55 5.71 1.82
CA PRO A 59 12.32 6.88 1.39
C PRO A 59 11.41 8.10 1.21
N LEU A 60 11.74 9.22 1.88
CA LEU A 60 10.91 10.44 1.88
C LEU A 60 10.89 11.16 0.53
N GLU A 61 11.82 10.85 -0.38
CA GLU A 61 11.84 11.40 -1.75
C GLU A 61 10.61 10.97 -2.57
N ARG A 62 9.85 9.97 -2.08
CA ARG A 62 8.60 9.49 -2.69
C ARG A 62 7.35 10.14 -2.10
N LEU A 63 7.52 11.08 -1.17
CA LEU A 63 6.42 11.65 -0.41
C LEU A 63 5.64 12.64 -1.26
N ALA A 64 4.33 12.46 -1.25
CA ALA A 64 3.37 13.39 -1.80
C ALA A 64 2.31 13.66 -0.74
N ILE A 65 2.15 14.93 -0.39
CA ILE A 65 1.07 15.38 0.49
C ILE A 65 0.18 16.34 -0.29
N THR A 66 -1.12 16.06 -0.29
CA THR A 66 -2.15 16.85 -0.97
C THR A 66 -3.06 17.47 0.08
N ALA A 67 -3.23 18.79 0.04
CA ALA A 67 -4.10 19.57 0.90
C ALA A 67 -5.59 19.47 0.53
N PRO A 68 -6.49 19.92 1.41
CA PRO A 68 -7.94 19.97 1.17
C PRO A 68 -8.39 20.77 -0.05
N ASP A 69 -7.58 21.70 -0.56
CA ASP A 69 -7.84 22.43 -1.80
C ASP A 69 -7.23 21.76 -3.05
N GLY A 70 -6.50 20.65 -2.88
CA GLY A 70 -5.78 19.93 -3.93
C GLY A 70 -4.34 20.42 -4.17
N SER A 71 -3.88 21.43 -3.44
CA SER A 71 -2.49 21.91 -3.53
C SER A 71 -1.50 20.94 -2.89
N LYS A 72 -0.23 21.04 -3.27
CA LYS A 72 0.85 20.25 -2.67
C LYS A 72 1.31 20.88 -1.35
N VAL A 73 1.61 20.03 -0.38
CA VAL A 73 2.18 20.43 0.91
C VAL A 73 3.56 19.79 1.08
N ASP A 74 4.52 20.56 1.57
CA ASP A 74 5.83 20.03 1.94
C ASP A 74 5.81 19.51 3.37
N ALA A 75 6.37 18.31 3.56
CA ALA A 75 6.65 17.80 4.89
C ALA A 75 7.72 18.64 5.59
N GLN A 76 7.63 18.71 6.91
CA GLN A 76 8.58 19.39 7.78
C GLN A 76 9.32 18.37 8.65
N ASN A 77 10.47 18.77 9.20
CA ASN A 77 11.23 17.98 10.18
C ASN A 77 11.51 16.51 9.75
N GLY A 78 11.68 16.27 8.44
CA GLY A 78 11.92 14.95 7.90
C GLY A 78 13.24 14.36 8.37
N ALA A 79 13.21 13.11 8.86
CA ALA A 79 14.40 12.36 9.26
C ALA A 79 14.27 10.88 8.89
N THR A 80 15.34 10.29 8.37
CA THR A 80 15.42 8.86 8.04
C THR A 80 16.45 8.17 8.92
N GLY A 81 15.98 7.22 9.73
CA GLY A 81 16.83 6.33 10.52
C GLY A 81 16.98 4.94 9.88
N GLN A 82 17.47 3.98 10.66
CA GLN A 82 17.72 2.61 10.18
C GLN A 82 16.45 1.83 9.81
N TYR A 83 15.33 2.09 10.50
CA TYR A 83 14.10 1.29 10.36
C TYR A 83 12.85 2.11 10.05
N ARG A 84 12.93 3.44 10.12
CA ARG A 84 11.81 4.33 9.86
C ARG A 84 12.27 5.67 9.33
N SER A 85 11.44 6.26 8.50
CA SER A 85 11.43 7.70 8.28
C SER A 85 10.31 8.32 9.10
N VAL A 86 10.52 9.54 9.56
CA VAL A 86 9.53 10.34 10.28
C VAL A 86 9.50 11.73 9.67
N PHE A 87 8.34 12.35 9.66
CA PHE A 87 8.14 13.73 9.21
C PHE A 87 6.88 14.32 9.83
N ASP A 88 6.78 15.64 9.80
CA ASP A 88 5.63 16.38 10.30
C ASP A 88 4.85 17.03 9.15
N VAL A 89 3.53 17.16 9.33
CA VAL A 89 2.65 17.90 8.43
C VAL A 89 1.85 18.91 9.24
N GLN A 90 1.98 20.20 8.89
CA GLN A 90 1.16 21.25 9.47
C GLN A 90 -0.15 21.38 8.67
N LEU A 91 -1.29 21.24 9.34
CA LEU A 91 -2.62 21.20 8.73
C LEU A 91 -3.24 22.60 8.69
N LYS A 92 -2.66 23.50 7.87
CA LYS A 92 -3.05 24.93 7.79
C LYS A 92 -4.46 25.19 7.24
N GLN A 93 -5.02 24.22 6.52
CA GLN A 93 -6.35 24.24 5.95
C GLN A 93 -7.25 23.24 6.67
N GLN A 94 -8.53 23.61 6.82
CA GLN A 94 -9.59 22.69 7.24
C GLN A 94 -9.93 21.74 6.09
N GLY A 95 -10.27 20.50 6.40
CA GLY A 95 -10.53 19.43 5.44
C GLY A 95 -9.57 18.27 5.54
N THR A 96 -9.64 17.40 4.53
CA THR A 96 -8.90 16.13 4.50
C THR A 96 -7.65 16.24 3.65
N TYR A 97 -6.54 15.80 4.22
CA TYR A 97 -5.25 15.67 3.58
C TYR A 97 -5.04 14.22 3.16
N ARG A 98 -4.42 14.04 2.00
CA ARG A 98 -3.89 12.74 1.56
C ARG A 98 -2.38 12.76 1.73
N ILE A 99 -1.85 11.78 2.46
CA ILE A 99 -0.41 11.60 2.66
C ILE A 99 -0.05 10.27 2.01
N ALA A 100 0.80 10.31 0.99
CA ALA A 100 1.10 9.16 0.16
C ALA A 100 2.61 8.99 -0.08
N MET A 101 3.06 7.74 -0.08
CA MET A 101 4.35 7.33 -0.65
C MET A 101 4.07 6.71 -2.01
N VAL A 102 4.51 7.36 -3.09
CA VAL A 102 4.26 6.89 -4.46
C VAL A 102 5.52 6.27 -5.05
N ASN A 103 5.41 5.05 -5.56
CA ASN A 103 6.48 4.35 -6.24
C ASN A 103 6.04 4.00 -7.66
N SER A 104 6.57 4.71 -8.65
CA SER A 104 6.39 4.37 -10.07
C SER A 104 7.76 4.33 -10.75
N GLY A 105 8.06 3.24 -11.44
CA GLY A 105 9.32 3.10 -12.14
C GLY A 105 9.65 1.67 -12.58
N LEU A 106 10.88 1.51 -13.04
CA LEU A 106 11.41 0.28 -13.59
C LEU A 106 12.53 -0.25 -12.70
N SER A 107 12.59 -1.57 -12.58
CA SER A 107 13.77 -2.29 -12.11
C SER A 107 14.28 -3.17 -13.24
N ALA A 108 15.58 -3.12 -13.49
CA ALA A 108 16.25 -3.96 -14.47
C ALA A 108 17.40 -4.74 -13.85
N SER A 109 17.67 -5.92 -14.39
CA SER A 109 18.89 -6.68 -14.11
C SER A 109 19.40 -7.38 -15.36
N TRP A 110 20.72 -7.44 -15.52
CA TRP A 110 21.39 -8.11 -16.63
C TRP A 110 22.71 -8.73 -16.19
N ASP A 111 23.26 -9.61 -17.01
CA ASP A 111 24.61 -10.13 -16.85
C ASP A 111 25.63 -9.16 -17.45
N GLU A 112 26.58 -8.71 -16.63
CA GLU A 112 27.69 -7.87 -17.04
C GLU A 112 28.99 -8.58 -16.67
N GLY A 113 29.58 -9.29 -17.65
CA GLY A 113 30.81 -10.06 -17.44
C GLY A 113 30.66 -11.18 -16.41
N GLY A 114 29.53 -11.90 -16.40
CA GLY A 114 29.28 -13.00 -15.46
C GLY A 114 28.79 -12.54 -14.08
N LYS A 115 28.50 -11.24 -13.89
CA LYS A 115 27.99 -10.69 -12.63
C LYS A 115 26.64 -10.00 -12.85
N PRO A 116 25.66 -10.19 -11.93
CA PRO A 116 24.37 -9.52 -12.04
C PRO A 116 24.54 -8.02 -11.75
N LYS A 117 24.26 -7.20 -12.76
CA LYS A 117 24.08 -5.76 -12.59
C LYS A 117 22.60 -5.48 -12.34
N ARG A 118 22.31 -4.50 -11.47
CA ARG A 118 20.95 -4.04 -11.17
C ARG A 118 20.86 -2.55 -11.46
N TRP A 119 19.68 -2.14 -11.89
CA TRP A 119 19.34 -0.75 -12.16
C TRP A 119 17.91 -0.47 -11.74
N ARG A 120 17.66 0.76 -11.30
CA ARG A 120 16.33 1.29 -10.99
C ARG A 120 16.23 2.70 -11.51
N GLY A 121 15.11 3.03 -12.14
CA GLY A 121 14.90 4.36 -12.70
C GLY A 121 13.57 4.49 -13.41
N THR A 122 13.41 5.58 -14.16
CA THR A 122 12.19 5.88 -14.91
C THR A 122 12.29 5.37 -16.35
N ALA A 123 11.17 5.34 -17.08
CA ALA A 123 11.17 4.92 -18.49
C ALA A 123 12.06 5.82 -19.36
N GLU A 124 12.11 7.12 -19.06
CA GLU A 124 12.90 8.11 -19.79
C GLU A 124 14.41 7.85 -19.67
N LYS A 125 14.87 7.41 -18.49
CA LYS A 125 16.29 7.14 -18.23
C LYS A 125 16.75 5.77 -18.71
N PHE A 126 15.82 4.86 -19.00
CA PHE A 126 16.12 3.46 -19.30
C PHE A 126 17.08 3.32 -20.48
N ALA A 127 16.78 3.97 -21.61
CA ALA A 127 17.55 3.81 -22.85
C ALA A 127 18.97 4.38 -22.80
N SER A 128 19.22 5.35 -21.91
CA SER A 128 20.55 5.95 -21.70
C SER A 128 21.39 5.21 -20.67
N GLU A 129 20.76 4.52 -19.72
CA GLU A 129 21.45 3.92 -18.55
C GLU A 129 21.52 2.39 -18.60
N VAL A 130 20.71 1.74 -19.45
CA VAL A 130 20.72 0.28 -19.64
C VAL A 130 21.31 -0.06 -21.02
N PRO A 131 22.34 -0.93 -21.11
CA PRO A 131 22.92 -1.33 -22.39
C PRO A 131 21.88 -1.96 -23.33
N LYS A 132 21.93 -1.61 -24.62
CA LYS A 132 20.99 -2.13 -25.63
C LYS A 132 21.14 -3.64 -25.88
N ASP A 133 22.36 -4.13 -25.73
CA ASP A 133 22.79 -5.52 -25.86
C ASP A 133 22.99 -6.20 -24.50
N ALA A 134 22.37 -5.66 -23.44
CA ALA A 134 22.41 -6.23 -22.10
C ALA A 134 21.99 -7.72 -22.13
N LYS A 135 22.94 -8.59 -21.81
CA LYS A 135 22.75 -10.03 -21.81
C LYS A 135 21.81 -10.43 -20.67
N ASP A 136 20.86 -11.33 -20.96
CA ASP A 136 19.87 -11.83 -20.00
C ASP A 136 19.06 -10.72 -19.30
N LEU A 137 18.80 -9.62 -20.03
CA LEU A 137 18.05 -8.48 -19.52
C LEU A 137 16.65 -8.89 -19.06
N LYS A 138 16.37 -8.59 -17.79
CA LYS A 138 15.05 -8.70 -17.17
C LYS A 138 14.61 -7.33 -16.72
N VAL A 139 13.40 -6.93 -17.10
CA VAL A 139 12.83 -5.63 -16.73
C VAL A 139 11.44 -5.86 -16.15
N THR A 140 11.17 -5.21 -15.03
CA THR A 140 9.87 -5.19 -14.37
C THR A 140 9.48 -3.74 -14.13
N GLN A 141 8.24 -3.38 -14.47
CA GLN A 141 7.65 -2.12 -14.04
C GLN A 141 6.92 -2.32 -12.72
N SER A 142 6.97 -1.31 -11.86
CA SER A 142 6.20 -1.29 -10.62
C SER A 142 5.51 0.04 -10.48
N VAL A 143 4.23 0.01 -10.14
CA VAL A 143 3.41 1.17 -9.79
C VAL A 143 2.72 0.84 -8.48
N GLY A 144 2.93 1.63 -7.46
CA GLY A 144 2.26 1.38 -6.19
C GLY A 144 2.29 2.57 -5.26
N ARG A 145 1.44 2.48 -4.25
CA ARG A 145 1.26 3.53 -3.25
C ARG A 145 1.00 2.98 -1.88
N VAL A 146 1.45 3.75 -0.88
CA VAL A 146 1.14 3.56 0.54
C VAL A 146 0.53 4.86 1.02
N GLU A 147 -0.68 4.82 1.55
CA GLU A 147 -1.45 6.03 1.85
C GLU A 147 -1.99 6.03 3.27
N THR A 148 -2.17 7.22 3.80
CA THR A 148 -3.01 7.50 4.96
C THR A 148 -3.69 8.85 4.77
N PHE A 149 -4.72 9.11 5.57
CA PHE A 149 -5.57 10.28 5.46
C PHE A 149 -5.70 10.94 6.82
N VAL A 150 -5.65 12.26 6.85
CA VAL A 150 -5.77 13.04 8.09
C VAL A 150 -6.74 14.19 7.84
N THR A 151 -7.71 14.38 8.73
CA THR A 151 -8.72 15.43 8.64
C THR A 151 -8.54 16.46 9.75
N ASN A 152 -8.50 17.74 9.39
CA ASN A 152 -8.62 18.86 10.34
C ASN A 152 -10.02 19.49 10.22
N GLY A 153 -10.85 19.33 11.24
CA GLY A 153 -12.24 19.79 11.29
C GLY A 153 -13.15 19.08 10.29
N SER A 154 -13.88 19.83 9.47
CA SER A 154 -14.89 19.23 8.56
C SER A 154 -14.24 18.56 7.34
N PRO A 155 -14.51 17.27 7.06
CA PRO A 155 -13.88 16.55 5.95
C PRO A 155 -14.31 17.04 4.57
N ASN A 156 -13.48 16.77 3.56
CA ASN A 156 -13.81 17.00 2.15
C ASN A 156 -13.08 16.04 1.20
N ASP A 157 -13.54 15.95 -0.05
CA ASP A 157 -13.07 14.91 -0.97
C ASP A 157 -12.00 15.36 -1.98
N THR A 158 -11.62 16.63 -1.99
CA THR A 158 -10.75 17.18 -3.04
C THR A 158 -9.40 16.48 -3.09
N ALA A 159 -8.76 16.24 -1.94
CA ALA A 159 -7.48 15.53 -1.85
C ALA A 159 -7.61 14.02 -2.15
N LEU A 160 -8.82 13.47 -2.03
CA LEU A 160 -9.13 12.05 -2.20
C LEU A 160 -9.37 11.68 -3.68
N LYS A 161 -9.41 12.67 -4.57
CA LYS A 161 -9.54 12.43 -6.01
C LYS A 161 -8.41 11.53 -6.51
N PRO A 162 -8.71 10.48 -7.29
CA PRO A 162 -7.70 9.62 -7.85
C PRO A 162 -6.82 10.34 -8.90
N THR A 163 -5.60 9.85 -9.03
CA THR A 163 -4.61 10.31 -10.02
C THR A 163 -4.79 9.68 -11.40
N GLY A 164 -5.44 8.51 -11.47
CA GLY A 164 -5.61 7.72 -12.68
C GLY A 164 -4.47 6.74 -12.99
N GLU A 165 -3.54 6.49 -12.06
CA GLU A 165 -2.38 5.61 -12.29
C GLU A 165 -2.28 4.45 -11.29
N GLY A 166 -2.28 3.20 -11.77
CA GLY A 166 -2.16 2.02 -10.90
C GLY A 166 -3.42 1.78 -10.04
N ILE A 167 -3.27 1.04 -8.94
CA ILE A 167 -4.38 0.75 -8.01
C ILE A 167 -4.64 1.98 -7.12
N GLU A 168 -5.89 2.41 -7.02
CA GLU A 168 -6.29 3.55 -6.18
C GLU A 168 -7.59 3.25 -5.44
N LEU A 169 -7.67 3.68 -4.17
CA LEU A 169 -8.91 3.73 -3.41
C LEU A 169 -9.70 4.99 -3.75
N VAL A 170 -10.98 4.79 -4.04
CA VAL A 170 -12.00 5.81 -4.18
C VAL A 170 -12.99 5.59 -3.03
N PRO A 171 -12.98 6.46 -1.99
CA PRO A 171 -13.83 6.28 -0.83
C PRO A 171 -15.30 6.46 -1.19
N VAL A 172 -16.15 5.54 -0.72
CA VAL A 172 -17.62 5.74 -0.67
C VAL A 172 -18.00 6.15 0.76
N THR A 173 -17.43 5.47 1.74
CA THR A 173 -17.29 5.94 3.13
C THR A 173 -15.99 6.72 3.26
N HIS A 174 -16.02 7.87 3.94
CA HIS A 174 -14.84 8.71 4.13
C HIS A 174 -13.77 7.99 4.98
N PRO A 175 -12.47 8.04 4.62
CA PRO A 175 -11.43 7.22 5.26
C PRO A 175 -11.10 7.60 6.71
N ASN A 176 -11.54 8.77 7.18
CA ASN A 176 -11.46 9.19 8.58
C ASN A 176 -12.83 9.17 9.30
N ASP A 177 -13.83 8.50 8.72
CA ASP A 177 -15.19 8.35 9.27
C ASP A 177 -15.53 6.87 9.41
N LEU A 178 -14.73 6.16 10.21
CA LEU A 178 -14.83 4.71 10.39
C LEU A 178 -15.03 4.39 11.87
N PHE A 179 -16.08 3.62 12.18
CA PHE A 179 -16.42 3.23 13.53
C PHE A 179 -16.49 1.71 13.70
N ALA A 180 -16.10 1.24 14.88
CA ALA A 180 -16.24 -0.16 15.24
C ALA A 180 -17.72 -0.58 15.21
N GLY A 181 -17.98 -1.79 14.70
CA GLY A 181 -19.32 -2.33 14.49
C GLY A 181 -20.03 -1.83 13.23
N GLU A 182 -19.53 -0.79 12.56
CA GLU A 182 -20.16 -0.22 11.37
C GLU A 182 -19.53 -0.75 10.08
N ALA A 183 -20.36 -0.81 9.03
CA ALA A 183 -19.91 -1.18 7.69
C ALA A 183 -19.42 0.06 6.94
N ALA A 184 -18.18 0.02 6.44
CA ALA A 184 -17.65 0.99 5.50
C ALA A 184 -17.59 0.40 4.10
N LYS A 185 -17.84 1.23 3.09
CA LYS A 185 -17.79 0.88 1.68
C LYS A 185 -16.68 1.65 0.97
N PHE A 186 -15.96 0.97 0.10
CA PHE A 186 -14.91 1.55 -0.71
C PHE A 186 -14.97 1.00 -2.12
N LYS A 187 -14.30 1.70 -3.04
CA LYS A 187 -14.08 1.25 -4.40
C LYS A 187 -12.59 1.27 -4.70
N LEU A 188 -12.11 0.25 -5.41
CA LEU A 188 -10.78 0.25 -6.01
C LEU A 188 -10.88 0.37 -7.52
N GLN A 189 -9.91 1.06 -8.08
CA GLN A 189 -9.73 1.19 -9.51
C GLN A 189 -8.30 0.88 -9.92
N ILE A 190 -8.10 0.44 -11.17
CA ILE A 190 -6.80 0.36 -11.83
C ILE A 190 -6.82 1.32 -13.02
N ASP A 191 -5.90 2.27 -13.03
CA ASP A 191 -5.75 3.28 -14.08
C ASP A 191 -7.09 4.02 -14.39
N GLY A 192 -7.80 4.46 -13.34
CA GLY A 192 -9.09 5.16 -13.47
C GLY A 192 -10.30 4.28 -13.79
N LYS A 193 -10.14 2.95 -13.89
CA LYS A 193 -11.24 2.02 -14.21
C LYS A 193 -11.56 1.11 -13.02
N PRO A 194 -12.84 0.83 -12.74
CA PRO A 194 -13.23 -0.16 -11.73
C PRO A 194 -12.41 -1.46 -11.80
N ALA A 195 -11.87 -1.90 -10.67
CA ALA A 195 -11.01 -3.08 -10.60
C ALA A 195 -11.71 -4.22 -9.87
N ALA A 196 -12.34 -5.12 -10.63
CA ALA A 196 -13.02 -6.28 -10.09
C ALA A 196 -12.06 -7.42 -9.70
N GLY A 197 -12.43 -8.17 -8.68
CA GLY A 197 -11.71 -9.37 -8.25
C GLY A 197 -10.35 -9.12 -7.59
N LEU A 198 -10.07 -7.90 -7.14
CA LEU A 198 -8.91 -7.63 -6.28
C LEU A 198 -9.16 -8.24 -4.91
N GLU A 199 -8.20 -9.04 -4.44
CA GLU A 199 -8.23 -9.62 -3.10
C GLU A 199 -7.53 -8.66 -2.15
N LEU A 200 -8.21 -8.33 -1.05
CA LEU A 200 -7.72 -7.43 -0.02
C LEU A 200 -7.45 -8.21 1.25
N GLU A 201 -6.31 -7.94 1.86
CA GLU A 201 -5.98 -8.34 3.23
C GLU A 201 -6.06 -7.09 4.11
N ILE A 202 -6.85 -7.16 5.18
CA ILE A 202 -7.02 -6.08 6.15
C ILE A 202 -6.66 -6.62 7.52
N VAL A 203 -5.73 -5.96 8.21
CA VAL A 203 -5.19 -6.41 9.49
C VAL A 203 -5.18 -5.26 10.48
N ARG A 204 -5.78 -5.45 11.65
CA ARG A 204 -5.69 -4.50 12.75
C ARG A 204 -4.27 -4.47 13.31
N GLY A 205 -3.76 -3.31 13.70
CA GLY A 205 -2.49 -3.14 14.42
C GLY A 205 -2.43 -3.92 15.73
N GLY A 206 -1.27 -3.95 16.38
CA GLY A 206 -1.09 -4.67 17.66
C GLY A 206 -0.97 -6.19 17.52
N THR A 207 -0.69 -6.70 16.31
CA THR A 207 -0.57 -8.14 16.00
C THR A 207 0.42 -8.88 16.91
N ARG A 208 1.50 -8.23 17.35
CA ARG A 208 2.52 -8.80 18.25
C ARG A 208 1.97 -9.34 19.58
N TYR A 209 0.84 -8.79 20.04
CA TYR A 209 0.22 -9.17 21.30
C TYR A 209 -0.98 -10.13 21.11
N ARG A 210 -1.20 -10.63 19.88
CA ARG A 210 -2.27 -11.57 19.55
C ARG A 210 -1.70 -12.92 19.14
N ASN A 211 -2.46 -13.98 19.40
CA ASN A 211 -2.11 -15.34 18.95
C ASN A 211 -2.32 -15.53 17.44
N ALA A 212 -3.02 -14.62 16.77
CA ALA A 212 -3.29 -14.61 15.33
C ALA A 212 -3.34 -13.18 14.80
N GLN A 213 -3.13 -13.00 13.48
CA GLN A 213 -3.21 -11.67 12.86
C GLN A 213 -4.63 -11.10 12.87
N GLU A 214 -5.66 -11.96 12.87
CA GLU A 214 -7.08 -11.59 12.72
C GLU A 214 -7.32 -10.84 11.41
N GLU A 215 -6.75 -11.38 10.33
CA GLU A 215 -6.92 -10.84 8.98
C GLU A 215 -8.40 -10.91 8.53
N ILE A 216 -8.88 -9.82 7.95
CA ILE A 216 -10.15 -9.75 7.25
C ILE A 216 -9.82 -9.83 5.76
N LYS A 217 -10.41 -10.80 5.07
CA LYS A 217 -10.25 -11.01 3.63
C LYS A 217 -11.53 -10.64 2.91
N VAL A 218 -11.43 -9.66 2.01
CA VAL A 218 -12.54 -9.21 1.15
C VAL A 218 -12.07 -9.16 -0.30
N LYS A 219 -13.03 -9.15 -1.22
CA LYS A 219 -12.75 -9.11 -2.66
C LYS A 219 -13.61 -8.05 -3.32
N THR A 220 -13.07 -7.30 -4.26
CA THR A 220 -13.86 -6.33 -5.02
C THR A 220 -14.85 -7.01 -5.96
N ASP A 221 -16.05 -6.45 -6.04
CA ASP A 221 -17.11 -6.89 -6.95
C ASP A 221 -16.90 -6.39 -8.40
N ALA A 222 -17.88 -6.62 -9.27
CA ALA A 222 -17.82 -6.21 -10.68
C ALA A 222 -17.69 -4.68 -10.88
N ASN A 223 -18.09 -3.87 -9.89
CA ASN A 223 -17.98 -2.42 -9.89
C ASN A 223 -16.68 -1.93 -9.22
N GLY A 224 -15.80 -2.86 -8.83
CA GLY A 224 -14.59 -2.58 -8.08
C GLY A 224 -14.86 -2.25 -6.61
N GLU A 225 -16.06 -2.51 -6.11
CA GLU A 225 -16.48 -2.12 -4.75
C GLU A 225 -16.24 -3.26 -3.75
N PHE A 226 -15.95 -2.90 -2.50
CA PHE A 226 -15.93 -3.84 -1.38
C PHE A 226 -16.49 -3.17 -0.13
N SER A 227 -17.03 -3.98 0.77
CA SER A 227 -17.49 -3.55 2.09
C SER A 227 -16.73 -4.29 3.18
N VAL A 228 -16.48 -3.60 4.29
CA VAL A 228 -15.87 -4.18 5.49
C VAL A 228 -16.62 -3.67 6.71
N THR A 229 -16.99 -4.57 7.61
CA THR A 229 -17.48 -4.22 8.95
C THR A 229 -16.30 -4.29 9.90
N TRP A 230 -15.99 -3.17 10.57
CA TRP A 230 -14.82 -3.08 11.43
C TRP A 230 -15.10 -3.72 12.79
N PRO A 231 -14.43 -4.82 13.18
CA PRO A 231 -14.80 -5.52 14.40
C PRO A 231 -14.51 -4.72 15.68
N GLU A 232 -13.41 -3.97 15.68
CA GLU A 232 -12.91 -3.26 16.87
C GLU A 232 -12.27 -1.93 16.45
N ALA A 233 -12.13 -1.01 17.41
CA ALA A 233 -11.39 0.23 17.19
C ALA A 233 -9.87 -0.03 17.07
N GLY A 234 -9.17 0.88 16.39
CA GLY A 234 -7.72 0.91 16.26
C GLY A 234 -7.25 1.23 14.84
N MET A 235 -5.93 1.24 14.66
CA MET A 235 -5.32 1.41 13.35
C MET A 235 -5.39 0.10 12.55
N TYR A 236 -5.84 0.17 11.31
CA TYR A 236 -5.92 -0.93 10.37
C TYR A 236 -4.99 -0.69 9.19
N TRP A 237 -4.35 -1.77 8.74
CA TRP A 237 -3.58 -1.83 7.52
C TRP A 237 -4.35 -2.63 6.49
N LEU A 238 -4.47 -2.11 5.28
CA LEU A 238 -5.14 -2.73 4.15
C LEU A 238 -4.15 -2.83 3.01
N GLU A 239 -4.02 -4.01 2.39
CA GLU A 239 -3.22 -4.22 1.19
C GLU A 239 -4.01 -4.94 0.10
N THR A 240 -3.70 -4.57 -1.14
CA THR A 240 -3.98 -5.40 -2.32
C THR A 240 -2.89 -5.24 -3.36
N ALA A 241 -2.76 -6.25 -4.22
CA ALA A 241 -1.82 -6.23 -5.33
C ALA A 241 -2.44 -6.85 -6.58
N SER A 242 -1.90 -6.47 -7.73
CA SER A 242 -2.26 -7.05 -9.03
C SER A 242 -1.06 -7.01 -9.95
N GLU A 243 -1.12 -7.74 -11.06
CA GLU A 243 -0.10 -7.73 -12.08
C GLU A 243 -0.76 -7.75 -13.45
N ASP A 244 -0.19 -7.00 -14.40
CA ASP A 244 -0.63 -6.99 -15.79
C ASP A 244 0.55 -6.79 -16.75
N THR A 245 0.23 -6.68 -18.04
CA THR A 245 1.20 -6.46 -19.12
C THR A 245 1.15 -5.04 -19.68
N LYS A 246 0.46 -4.10 -19.02
CA LYS A 246 0.33 -2.70 -19.46
C LYS A 246 1.57 -1.89 -19.06
N THR A 247 2.68 -2.20 -19.70
CA THR A 247 3.97 -1.57 -19.40
C THR A 247 4.21 -0.33 -20.26
N SER A 248 5.02 0.58 -19.73
CA SER A 248 5.49 1.80 -20.40
C SER A 248 6.63 1.56 -21.39
N LEU A 249 7.28 0.39 -21.31
CA LEU A 249 8.38 -0.02 -22.18
C LEU A 249 8.18 -1.47 -22.66
N PRO A 250 8.49 -1.78 -23.93
CA PRO A 250 8.35 -3.13 -24.47
C PRO A 250 9.30 -4.15 -23.83
N GLN A 251 10.42 -3.70 -23.26
CA GLN A 251 11.37 -4.56 -22.53
C GLN A 251 10.78 -5.06 -21.21
N ALA A 252 9.88 -4.29 -20.59
CA ALA A 252 9.16 -4.71 -19.41
C ALA A 252 7.97 -5.59 -19.86
N LYS A 253 8.03 -6.88 -19.51
CA LYS A 253 6.95 -7.84 -19.85
C LYS A 253 5.83 -7.88 -18.82
N GLN A 254 6.03 -7.21 -17.69
CA GLN A 254 5.14 -7.27 -16.54
C GLN A 254 5.18 -5.94 -15.79
N ARG A 255 4.01 -5.47 -15.39
CA ARG A 255 3.79 -4.38 -14.46
C ARG A 255 3.18 -4.94 -13.19
N ARG A 256 3.85 -4.70 -12.07
CA ARG A 256 3.35 -4.99 -10.73
C ARG A 256 2.63 -3.77 -10.17
N LEU A 257 1.46 -4.02 -9.61
CA LEU A 257 0.60 -3.01 -9.00
C LEU A 257 0.44 -3.33 -7.51
N SER A 258 0.60 -2.33 -6.65
CA SER A 258 0.36 -2.50 -5.21
C SER A 258 -0.33 -1.28 -4.61
N TYR A 259 -1.26 -1.53 -3.70
CA TYR A 259 -1.94 -0.49 -2.94
C TYR A 259 -1.95 -0.87 -1.46
N VAL A 260 -1.54 0.09 -0.63
CA VAL A 260 -1.66 -0.01 0.81
C VAL A 260 -2.35 1.23 1.35
N ALA A 261 -3.24 1.05 2.32
CA ALA A 261 -3.76 2.12 3.16
C ALA A 261 -3.57 1.80 4.64
N THR A 262 -3.30 2.84 5.44
CA THR A 262 -3.44 2.81 6.90
C THR A 262 -4.61 3.71 7.30
N LEU A 263 -5.60 3.11 7.96
CA LEU A 263 -6.88 3.72 8.31
C LEU A 263 -7.12 3.61 9.82
N GLU A 264 -7.69 4.63 10.46
CA GLU A 264 -8.10 4.56 11.86
C GLU A 264 -9.58 4.23 11.95
N VAL A 265 -9.93 3.29 12.83
CA VAL A 265 -11.31 2.99 13.22
C VAL A 265 -11.52 3.45 14.64
N LEU A 266 -12.49 4.32 14.87
CA LEU A 266 -12.83 4.88 16.17
C LEU A 266 -13.82 3.99 16.94
N PRO A 267 -13.85 4.05 18.28
CA PRO A 267 -14.93 3.48 19.06
C PRO A 267 -16.24 4.25 18.80
N GLN A 268 -17.38 3.59 18.99
CA GLN A 268 -18.70 4.25 19.06
C GLN A 268 -18.83 5.12 20.30
#